data_AF-A0A552V2M9-F1
#
_entry.id   AF-A0A552V2M9-F1
#
_cell.length_a   1.000
_cell.length_b   1.000
_cell.length_c   1.000
_cell.angle_alpha   90.00
_cell.angle_beta   90.00
_cell.angle_gamma   90.00
#
_symmetry.space_group_name_H-M   'P 1'
#
loop_
_entity.id
_entity.type
_entity.pdbx_description
1 polymer ?
#
loop_
_entity_poly.entity_id
_entity_poly.type
_entity_poly.pdbx_seq_one_letter_code
_entity_poly.pdbx_strand_id
1 'polypeptide(L)' 'MKNRNPFFTIGTVGMIVISVLHIVLALVLNLPSVHTTFFILYPVFMAFMAAGFMQTNNSRKKLIPIRVKK' A
#
# COMPACT_ATOMS: atom_id res chain seq x y z
N MET A 1 18.53 -2.58 2.99
CA MET A 1 17.20 -3.05 2.56
C MET A 1 17.19 -3.17 1.03
N LYS A 2 17.59 -4.31 0.46
CA LYS A 2 17.61 -4.52 -0.99
C LYS A 2 16.55 -5.61 -1.26
N ASN A 3 15.52 -5.30 -2.05
CA ASN A 3 14.40 -6.20 -2.46
C ASN A 3 13.08 -6.10 -1.68
N ARG A 4 12.66 -4.92 -1.19
CA ARG A 4 11.23 -4.73 -0.89
C ARG A 4 10.46 -4.50 -2.17
N ASN A 5 9.26 -5.08 -2.28
CA ASN A 5 8.39 -4.86 -3.42
C ASN A 5 8.09 -3.35 -3.54
N PRO A 6 8.31 -2.72 -4.71
CA PRO A 6 8.15 -1.28 -4.87
C PRO A 6 6.70 -0.85 -4.66
N PHE A 7 5.71 -1.62 -5.13
CA PHE A 7 4.29 -1.30 -4.91
C PHE A 7 3.90 -1.36 -3.44
N PHE A 8 4.40 -2.37 -2.72
CA PHE A 8 4.16 -2.46 -1.27
C PHE A 8 4.75 -1.24 -0.55
N THR A 9 5.96 -0.85 -0.92
CA THR A 9 6.66 0.31 -0.34
C THR A 9 5.92 1.63 -0.63
N ILE A 10 5.49 1.84 -1.88
CA ILE A 10 4.71 3.02 -2.28
C ILE A 10 3.40 3.07 -1.50
N GLY A 11 2.69 1.94 -1.40
CA GLY A 11 1.45 1.84 -0.63
C GLY A 11 1.64 2.21 0.84
N THR A 12 2.67 1.64 1.50
CA THR A 12 2.95 1.94 2.91
C THR A 12 3.35 3.40 3.14
N VAL A 13 4.30 3.92 2.35
CA VAL A 13 4.75 5.31 2.48
C VAL A 13 3.60 6.27 2.19
N GLY A 14 2.83 6.00 1.13
CA GLY A 14 1.65 6.77 0.78
C GLY A 14 0.63 6.82 1.92
N MET A 15 0.25 5.66 2.49
CA MET A 15 -0.67 5.58 3.63
C MET A 15 -0.20 6.43 4.83
N ILE A 16 1.09 6.39 5.16
CA ILE A 16 1.64 7.18 6.27
C ILE A 16 1.49 8.67 5.97
N VAL A 17 1.96 9.11 4.80
CA VAL A 17 1.95 10.52 4.39
C VAL A 17 0.51 11.05 4.33
N ILE A 18 -0.41 10.33 3.69
CA ILE A 18 -1.81 10.78 3.60
C ILE A 18 -2.52 10.75 4.95
N SER A 19 -2.19 9.83 5.86
CA SER A 19 -2.80 9.81 7.20
C SER A 19 -2.39 11.03 8.01
N VAL A 20 -1.10 11.39 7.98
CA VAL A 20 -0.61 12.60 8.64
C VAL A 20 -1.25 13.84 8.02
N LEU A 21 -1.31 13.92 6.68
CA LEU A 21 -1.93 15.05 5.99
C LEU A 21 -3.42 15.16 6.31
N HIS A 22 -4.16 14.05 6.35
CA HIS A 22 -5.58 14.04 6.69
C HIS A 22 -5.82 14.56 8.11
N ILE A 23 -5.02 14.09 9.08
CA ILE A 23 -5.09 14.55 10.48
C ILE A 23 -4.86 16.05 10.55
N VAL A 24 -3.81 16.57 9.90
CA VAL A 24 -3.50 18.00 9.91
C VAL A 24 -4.65 18.80 9.31
N LEU A 25 -5.14 18.43 8.14
CA LEU A 25 -6.20 19.20 7.47
C LEU A 25 -7.56 19.10 8.18
N ALA A 26 -7.91 17.93 8.73
CA ALA A 26 -9.18 17.72 9.40
C ALA A 26 -9.21 18.32 10.80
N LEU A 27 -8.13 18.17 11.59
CA LEU A 27 -8.12 18.59 13.00
C LEU A 27 -7.54 20.00 13.17
N VAL A 28 -6.44 20.33 12.51
CA VAL A 28 -5.77 21.64 12.70
C VAL A 28 -6.49 22.74 11.93
N LEU A 29 -6.89 22.45 10.70
CA LEU A 29 -7.54 23.42 9.81
C LEU A 29 -9.07 23.31 9.81
N ASN A 30 -9.63 22.30 10.49
CA ASN A 30 -11.08 22.05 10.61
C ASN A 30 -11.82 22.07 9.26
N LEU A 31 -11.21 21.49 8.23
CA LEU A 31 -11.76 21.47 6.87
C LEU A 31 -12.64 20.23 6.66
N PRO A 32 -13.98 20.34 6.60
CA PRO A 32 -14.85 19.17 6.49
C PRO A 32 -14.78 18.47 5.13
N SER A 33 -14.40 19.20 4.07
CA SER A 33 -14.29 18.67 2.71
C SER A 33 -13.15 17.67 2.51
N VAL A 34 -12.20 17.58 3.45
CA VAL A 34 -11.08 16.64 3.31
C VAL A 34 -11.52 15.21 3.49
N HIS A 35 -12.54 14.92 4.31
CA HIS A 35 -13.00 13.55 4.52
C HIS A 35 -13.43 12.87 3.22
N THR A 36 -14.09 13.59 2.31
CA THR A 36 -14.52 13.04 1.01
C THR A 36 -13.35 12.83 0.06
N THR A 37 -12.35 13.71 0.07
CA THR A 37 -11.15 13.59 -0.77
C THR A 37 -10.28 12.42 -0.31
N PHE A 38 -10.07 12.30 1.00
CA PHE A 38 -9.27 11.22 1.58
C PHE A 38 -9.97 9.86 1.52
N PHE A 39 -11.31 9.82 1.45
CA PHE A 39 -12.07 8.59 1.20
C PHE A 39 -11.64 7.86 -0.07
N ILE A 40 -11.21 8.59 -1.11
CA ILE A 40 -10.70 8.02 -2.35
C ILE A 40 -9.21 7.67 -2.24
N LEU A 41 -8.42 8.50 -1.56
CA LEU A 41 -6.97 8.30 -1.45
C LEU A 41 -6.60 7.04 -0.64
N TYR A 42 -7.32 6.73 0.43
CA TYR A 42 -7.04 5.54 1.25
C TYR A 42 -7.13 4.22 0.45
N PRO A 43 -8.23 3.93 -0.28
CA PRO A 43 -8.32 2.76 -1.15
C PRO A 43 -7.22 2.66 -2.19
N VAL A 44 -6.79 3.79 -2.77
CA VAL A 44 -5.72 3.81 -3.79
C VAL A 44 -4.41 3.29 -3.21
N PHE A 45 -3.98 3.82 -2.06
CA PHE A 45 -2.74 3.34 -1.42
C PHE A 45 -2.88 1.93 -0.84
N MET A 46 -4.09 1.56 -0.39
CA MET A 46 -4.40 0.19 0.00
C MET A 46 -4.25 -0.79 -1.18
N ALA A 47 -4.71 -0.41 -2.38
CA ALA A 47 -4.56 -1.21 -3.59
C ALA A 47 -3.08 -1.41 -3.96
N PHE A 48 -2.24 -0.38 -3.83
CA PHE A 48 -0.78 -0.52 -4.02
C PHE A 48 -0.15 -1.52 -3.04
N MET A 49 -0.55 -1.48 -1.76
CA MET A 49 -0.09 -2.47 -0.77
C MET A 49 -0.56 -3.89 -1.13
N ALA A 50 -1.84 -4.06 -1.49
CA ALA A 50 -2.39 -5.34 -1.88
C ALA A 50 -1.69 -5.91 -3.12
N ALA A 51 -1.45 -5.08 -4.14
CA ALA A 51 -0.72 -5.46 -5.35
C ALA A 51 0.71 -5.92 -5.02
N GLY A 52 1.43 -5.16 -4.19
CA GLY A 52 2.78 -5.54 -3.78
C GLY A 52 2.84 -6.81 -2.93
N PHE A 53 1.83 -7.04 -2.09
CA PHE A 53 1.68 -8.28 -1.33
C PHE A 53 1.42 -9.48 -2.25
N MET A 54 0.47 -9.35 -3.18
CA MET A 54 0.14 -10.40 -4.16
C MET A 54 1.34 -10.74 -5.04
N GLN A 55 2.06 -9.74 -5.55
CA GLN A 55 3.25 -9.96 -6.36
C GLN A 55 4.32 -10.71 -5.57
N THR A 56 4.56 -10.32 -4.30
CA THR A 56 5.51 -11.02 -3.42
C THR A 56 5.11 -12.47 -3.17
N ASN A 57 3.82 -12.73 -2.95
CA ASN A 57 3.31 -14.09 -2.72
C ASN A 57 3.48 -14.97 -3.98
N ASN A 58 3.16 -14.43 -5.15
CA ASN A 58 3.32 -15.13 -6.43
C ASN A 58 4.79 -15.43 -6.75
N SER A 59 5.69 -14.49 -6.48
CA SER A 59 7.14 -14.71 -6.63
C SER A 59 7.65 -15.81 -5.70
N ARG A 60 7.16 -15.88 -4.46
CA ARG A 60 7.51 -16.98 -3.54
C ARG A 60 7.04 -18.34 -4.04
N LYS A 61 5.80 -18.44 -4.55
CA LYS A 61 5.28 -19.70 -5.12
C LYS A 61 6.09 -20.20 -6.31
N LYS A 62 6.60 -19.31 -7.17
CA LYS A 62 7.47 -19.68 -8.31
C LYS A 62 8.84 -20.21 -7.91
N LEU A 63 9.35 -19.85 -6.73
CA LEU A 63 10.66 -20.27 -6.25
C LEU A 63 10.64 -21.60 -5.48
N ILE A 64 9.45 -22.16 -5.21
CA ILE A 64 9.33 -23.50 -4.65
C ILE A 64 9.78 -24.48 -5.74
N PRO A 65 10.83 -25.30 -5.52
CA PRO A 65 11.29 -26.23 -6.54
C PRO A 65 10.16 -27.17 -6.92
N ILE A 66 9.78 -27.15 -8.20
CA ILE A 66 8.82 -28.11 -8.75
C ILE A 66 9.47 -29.48 -8.57
N ARG A 67 8.92 -30.30 -7.66
CA ARG A 67 9.33 -31.69 -7.50
C ARG A 67 8.91 -32.44 -8.76
N VAL A 68 9.79 -32.49 -9.76
CA VAL A 68 9.59 -33.30 -10.96
C VAL A 68 9.53 -34.75 -10.49
N LYS A 69 8.35 -35.35 -10.56
CA LYS A 69 8.15 -36.76 -10.26
C LYS A 69 8.76 -37.52 -11.43
N LYS A 70 9.88 -38.21 -11.16
CA LYS A 70 10.55 -39.09 -12.12
C LYS A 70 9.72 -40.35 -12.35
#